data_AF-A0A5J4KV17-F1
#
_entry.id   AF-A0A5J4KV17-F1
#
_cell.length_a   1.000
_cell.length_b   1.000
_cell.length_c   1.000
_cell.angle_alpha   90.00
_cell.angle_beta   90.00
_cell.angle_gamma   90.00
#
_symmetry.space_group_name_H-M   'P 1'
#
loop_
_entity.id
_entity.type
_entity.pdbx_description
1 polymer ?
#
loop_
_entity_poly.entity_id
_entity_poly.type
_entity_poly.pdbx_seq_one_letter_code
_entity_poly.pdbx_strand_id
1 'polypeptide(L)'
;MDHGAGQLLLGHVDWSAKHIRYLGQRAHVVYDWDSLNLNKEPVLVAHAAMTFTYIPFLPDVADSPTREESLAFIADYEVARGSAFSAAERQTLGAAMTSTMAYGARCEHSLAPTERNYPAGSRRAILAHYKNGFLHA
;
A
#
# COMPACT_ATOMS: atom_id res chain seq x y z
N MET A 1 18.06 3.13 -10.48
CA MET A 1 16.70 2.61 -10.26
C MET A 1 16.65 1.17 -10.78
N ASP A 2 17.66 0.37 -10.40
CA ASP A 2 18.14 -0.75 -11.23
C ASP A 2 17.87 -2.11 -10.56
N HIS A 3 17.18 -2.10 -9.42
CA HIS A 3 16.85 -3.29 -8.66
C HIS A 3 15.34 -3.53 -8.72
N GLY A 4 14.93 -4.79 -8.86
CA GLY A 4 13.54 -5.20 -9.00
C GLY A 4 13.03 -5.20 -10.44
N ALA A 5 12.01 -6.03 -10.69
CA ALA A 5 11.36 -6.19 -11.99
C ALA A 5 10.11 -5.30 -12.10
N GLY A 6 9.71 -5.04 -13.35
CA GLY A 6 8.53 -4.23 -13.69
C GLY A 6 8.84 -3.03 -14.58
N GLN A 7 7.80 -2.50 -15.22
CA GLN A 7 7.88 -1.30 -16.06
C GLN A 7 8.08 -0.05 -15.19
N LEU A 8 8.89 0.92 -15.65
CA LEU A 8 8.95 2.24 -15.01
C LEU A 8 7.74 3.08 -15.45
N LEU A 9 6.99 3.60 -14.49
CA LEU A 9 5.78 4.40 -14.66
C LEU A 9 5.81 5.61 -13.73
N LEU A 10 5.18 6.70 -14.15
CA LEU A 10 4.88 7.84 -13.28
C LEU A 10 3.59 7.51 -12.51
N GLY A 11 3.66 7.51 -11.18
CA GLY A 11 2.50 7.24 -10.32
C GLY A 11 2.40 8.19 -9.14
N HIS A 12 1.18 8.36 -8.62
CA HIS A 12 0.93 9.04 -7.36
C HIS A 12 1.22 8.05 -6.21
N VAL A 13 2.18 8.36 -5.34
CA VAL A 13 2.69 7.42 -4.31
C VAL A 13 2.12 7.65 -2.90
N ASP A 14 1.25 8.63 -2.75
CA ASP A 14 0.56 8.92 -1.48
C ASP A 14 -0.96 8.88 -1.65
N TRP A 15 -1.49 8.09 -2.59
CA TRP A 15 -2.93 8.03 -2.79
C TRP A 15 -3.61 7.01 -1.86
N SER A 16 -4.79 7.39 -1.39
CA SER A 16 -5.76 6.50 -0.74
C SER A 16 -7.18 6.92 -1.13
N ALA A 17 -8.20 6.24 -0.61
CA ALA A 17 -9.59 6.61 -0.84
C ALA A 17 -9.90 8.08 -0.48
N LYS A 18 -9.14 8.69 0.46
CA LYS A 18 -9.30 10.10 0.84
C LYS A 18 -8.99 11.08 -0.31
N HIS A 19 -8.23 10.65 -1.32
CA HIS A 19 -7.84 11.47 -2.47
C HIS A 19 -8.76 11.29 -3.69
N ILE A 20 -9.82 10.47 -3.59
CA ILE A 20 -10.69 10.17 -4.72
C ILE A 20 -12.11 10.67 -4.45
N ARG A 21 -12.64 11.45 -5.41
CA ARG A 21 -14.08 11.70 -5.49
C ARG A 21 -14.73 10.61 -6.33
N TYR A 22 -15.72 9.95 -5.75
CA TYR A 22 -16.52 8.94 -6.44
C TYR A 22 -17.85 9.52 -6.93
N LEU A 23 -18.32 9.03 -8.08
CA LEU A 23 -19.69 9.19 -8.55
C LEU A 23 -20.32 7.79 -8.63
N GLY A 24 -21.12 7.43 -7.62
CA GLY A 24 -21.53 6.05 -7.38
C GLY A 24 -20.31 5.18 -7.06
N GLN A 25 -20.13 4.08 -7.78
CA GLN A 25 -18.99 3.15 -7.60
C GLN A 25 -17.79 3.46 -8.51
N ARG A 26 -17.77 4.63 -9.18
CA ARG A 26 -16.71 5.00 -10.12
C ARG A 26 -15.89 6.15 -9.58
N ALA A 27 -14.57 6.00 -9.59
CA ALA A 27 -13.66 7.12 -9.37
C ALA A 27 -13.88 8.18 -10.47
N HIS A 28 -14.09 9.42 -10.07
CA HIS A 28 -14.40 10.54 -10.97
C HIS A 28 -13.29 11.59 -11.00
N VAL A 29 -12.70 11.91 -9.84
CA VAL A 29 -11.57 12.85 -9.73
C VAL A 29 -10.57 12.28 -8.73
N VAL A 30 -9.28 12.41 -9.04
CA VAL A 30 -8.16 12.13 -8.13
C VAL A 30 -7.47 13.45 -7.81
N TYR A 31 -7.30 13.74 -6.52
CA TYR A 31 -6.66 14.96 -6.01
C TYR A 31 -5.21 14.68 -5.61
N ASP A 32 -4.52 15.74 -5.16
CA ASP A 32 -3.24 15.67 -4.43
C ASP A 32 -2.04 15.10 -5.21
N TRP A 33 -1.87 15.59 -6.44
CA TRP A 33 -0.83 15.13 -7.37
C TRP A 33 0.59 15.65 -7.09
N ASP A 34 0.87 16.27 -5.94
CA ASP A 34 2.21 16.76 -5.61
C ASP A 34 3.18 15.64 -5.18
N SER A 35 2.64 14.47 -4.83
CA SER A 35 3.36 13.26 -4.45
C SER A 35 3.51 12.28 -5.62
N LEU A 36 4.04 12.77 -6.75
CA LEU A 36 4.35 11.97 -7.95
C LEU A 36 5.76 11.37 -7.89
N ASN A 37 5.90 10.12 -8.33
CA ASN A 37 7.18 9.43 -8.39
C ASN A 37 7.30 8.56 -9.66
N LEU A 38 8.47 8.57 -10.28
CA LEU A 38 8.83 7.60 -11.32
C LEU A 38 9.35 6.32 -10.66
N ASN A 39 8.58 5.24 -10.72
CA ASN A 39 8.93 3.98 -10.08
C ASN A 39 8.47 2.75 -10.88
N LYS A 40 8.83 1.55 -10.41
CA LYS A 40 8.41 0.29 -11.00
C LYS A 40 6.92 0.06 -10.71
N GLU A 41 6.17 -0.40 -11.70
CA GLU A 41 4.73 -0.71 -11.59
C GLU A 41 4.40 -1.53 -10.31
N PRO A 42 5.10 -2.63 -9.98
CA PRO A 42 4.81 -3.38 -8.75
C PRO A 42 5.05 -2.59 -7.45
N VAL A 43 5.96 -1.60 -7.46
CA VAL A 43 6.23 -0.73 -6.30
C VAL A 43 5.10 0.28 -6.09
N LEU A 44 4.58 0.84 -7.18
CA LEU A 44 3.44 1.77 -7.14
C LEU A 44 2.18 1.05 -6.64
N VAL A 45 1.94 -0.16 -7.15
CA VAL A 45 0.79 -0.99 -6.76
C VAL A 45 0.93 -1.46 -5.31
N ALA A 46 2.13 -1.84 -4.88
CA ALA A 46 2.39 -2.18 -3.48
C ALA A 46 2.05 -1.03 -2.53
N HIS A 47 2.44 0.21 -2.87
CA HIS A 47 2.06 1.38 -2.05
C HIS A 47 0.55 1.49 -1.94
N ALA A 48 -0.16 1.52 -3.07
CA ALA A 48 -1.62 1.63 -3.09
C ALA A 48 -2.30 0.50 -2.30
N ALA A 49 -1.91 -0.75 -2.52
CA ALA A 49 -2.46 -1.93 -1.84
C ALA A 49 -2.26 -1.89 -0.31
N MET A 50 -1.27 -1.13 0.17
CA MET A 50 -0.95 -0.99 1.59
C MET A 50 -1.52 0.28 2.25
N THR A 51 -2.09 1.20 1.48
CA THR A 51 -2.56 2.51 1.99
C THR A 51 -3.97 2.88 1.56
N PHE A 52 -4.63 2.13 0.67
CA PHE A 52 -5.89 2.58 0.06
C PHE A 52 -7.03 2.86 1.05
N THR A 53 -7.07 2.18 2.21
CA THR A 53 -8.08 2.41 3.26
C THR A 53 -7.78 3.62 4.15
N TYR A 54 -6.59 4.21 4.05
CA TYR A 54 -6.16 5.26 4.96
C TYR A 54 -7.01 6.52 4.78
N ILE A 55 -7.87 6.79 5.76
CA ILE A 55 -8.66 8.01 5.85
C ILE A 55 -8.53 8.52 7.28
N PRO A 56 -7.56 9.42 7.56
CA PRO A 56 -7.30 9.85 8.93
C PRO A 56 -8.55 10.48 9.54
N PHE A 57 -8.77 10.18 10.82
CA PHE A 57 -9.87 10.70 11.64
C PHE A 57 -11.28 10.22 11.25
N LEU A 58 -11.41 9.29 10.30
CA LEU A 58 -12.70 8.65 10.02
C LEU A 58 -12.95 7.53 11.04
N PRO A 59 -13.99 7.61 11.88
CA PRO A 59 -14.29 6.56 12.85
C PRO A 59 -14.62 5.25 12.14
N ASP A 60 -14.32 4.14 12.82
CA ASP A 60 -14.67 2.77 12.40
C ASP A 60 -14.03 2.28 11.08
N VAL A 61 -13.06 3.03 10.54
CA VAL A 61 -12.25 2.60 9.40
C VAL A 61 -10.81 2.36 9.84
N ALA A 62 -10.28 1.18 9.52
CA ALA A 62 -8.89 0.85 9.83
C ALA A 62 -7.92 1.69 8.99
N ASP A 63 -6.94 2.30 9.67
CA ASP A 63 -5.89 3.12 9.04
C ASP A 63 -5.02 2.35 8.03
N SER A 64 -5.00 1.02 8.12
CA SER A 64 -4.28 0.14 7.21
C SER A 64 -5.21 -0.98 6.73
N PRO A 65 -5.09 -1.40 5.46
CA PRO A 65 -5.82 -2.55 4.96
C PRO A 65 -5.36 -3.83 5.66
N THR A 66 -6.28 -4.78 5.78
CA THR A 66 -5.96 -6.17 6.13
C THR A 66 -5.13 -6.82 5.01
N ARG A 67 -4.47 -7.94 5.33
CA ARG A 67 -3.73 -8.70 4.30
C ARG A 67 -4.65 -9.18 3.19
N GLU A 68 -5.83 -9.67 3.54
CA GLU A 68 -6.84 -10.16 2.60
C GLU A 68 -7.30 -9.04 1.66
N GLU A 69 -7.55 -7.84 2.18
CA GLU A 69 -7.88 -6.67 1.38
C GLU A 69 -6.74 -6.24 0.45
N SER A 70 -5.49 -6.22 0.94
CA SER A 70 -4.33 -5.92 0.09
C SER A 70 -4.15 -6.94 -1.03
N LEU A 71 -4.36 -8.24 -0.75
CA LEU A 71 -4.29 -9.30 -1.76
C LEU A 71 -5.45 -9.19 -2.77
N ALA A 72 -6.66 -8.87 -2.32
CA ALA A 72 -7.80 -8.62 -3.18
C ALA A 72 -7.55 -7.42 -4.10
N PHE A 73 -7.02 -6.32 -3.56
CA PHE A 73 -6.63 -5.14 -4.35
C PHE A 73 -5.63 -5.50 -5.47
N ILE A 74 -4.61 -6.30 -5.16
CA ILE A 74 -3.62 -6.74 -6.15
C ILE A 74 -4.29 -7.60 -7.22
N ALA A 75 -5.19 -8.51 -6.85
CA ALA A 75 -5.90 -9.35 -7.79
C ALA A 75 -6.78 -8.51 -8.74
N ASP A 76 -7.53 -7.53 -8.20
CA ASP A 76 -8.35 -6.61 -9.00
C ASP A 76 -7.47 -5.76 -9.94
N TYR A 77 -6.30 -5.34 -9.48
CA TYR A 77 -5.33 -4.64 -10.31
C TYR A 77 -4.80 -5.53 -11.45
N GLU A 78 -4.45 -6.79 -11.19
CA GLU A 78 -3.99 -7.73 -12.23
C GLU A 78 -5.05 -7.99 -13.30
N VAL A 79 -6.33 -8.05 -12.90
CA VAL A 79 -7.48 -8.12 -13.83
C VAL A 79 -7.56 -6.84 -14.67
N ALA A 80 -7.50 -5.66 -14.05
CA ALA A 80 -7.56 -4.38 -14.76
C ALA A 80 -6.36 -4.15 -15.69
N ARG A 81 -5.16 -4.59 -15.27
CA ARG A 81 -3.92 -4.62 -16.07
C ARG A 81 -4.01 -5.59 -17.26
N GLY A 82 -4.92 -6.57 -17.21
CA GLY A 82 -5.06 -7.61 -18.23
C GLY A 82 -3.98 -8.69 -18.17
N SER A 83 -3.14 -8.71 -17.13
CA SER A 83 -2.10 -9.71 -16.95
C SER A 83 -1.64 -9.78 -15.50
N ALA A 84 -1.35 -10.99 -15.04
CA ALA A 84 -0.75 -11.22 -13.73
C ALA A 84 0.70 -10.72 -13.67
N PHE A 85 1.15 -10.32 -12.48
CA PHE A 85 2.55 -10.10 -12.18
C PHE A 85 3.33 -11.42 -12.29
N SER A 86 4.45 -11.33 -12.99
CA SER A 86 5.46 -12.39 -13.05
C SER A 86 6.07 -12.67 -11.67
N ALA A 87 6.77 -13.80 -11.53
CA ALA A 87 7.44 -14.15 -10.28
C ALA A 87 8.42 -13.07 -9.79
N ALA A 88 9.17 -12.44 -10.71
CA ALA A 88 10.12 -11.37 -10.37
C ALA A 88 9.41 -10.06 -9.97
N GLU A 89 8.28 -9.74 -10.63
CA GLU A 89 7.46 -8.59 -10.24
C GLU A 89 6.82 -8.82 -8.86
N ARG A 90 6.38 -10.04 -8.55
CA ARG A 90 5.86 -10.38 -7.21
C ARG A 90 6.91 -10.26 -6.11
N GLN A 91 8.17 -10.61 -6.38
CA GLN A 91 9.27 -10.35 -5.44
C GLN A 91 9.46 -8.84 -5.18
N THR A 92 9.39 -8.04 -6.24
CA THR A 92 9.49 -6.58 -6.16
C THR A 92 8.32 -6.00 -5.38
N LEU A 93 7.11 -6.47 -5.66
CA LEU A 93 5.87 -6.10 -5.00
C LEU A 93 5.95 -6.41 -3.49
N GLY A 94 6.34 -7.63 -3.11
CA GLY A 94 6.44 -8.03 -1.69
C GLY A 94 7.49 -7.24 -0.90
N ALA A 95 8.64 -6.96 -1.51
CA ALA A 95 9.66 -6.09 -0.92
C ALA A 95 9.12 -4.67 -0.71
N ALA A 96 8.40 -4.13 -1.68
CA ALA A 96 7.80 -2.80 -1.59
C ALA A 96 6.70 -2.73 -0.52
N MET A 97 5.80 -3.72 -0.43
CA MET A 97 4.78 -3.78 0.63
C MET A 97 5.41 -3.79 2.03
N THR A 98 6.48 -4.56 2.21
CA THR A 98 7.25 -4.61 3.47
C THR A 98 7.85 -3.24 3.79
N SER A 99 8.43 -2.58 2.78
CA SER A 99 9.01 -1.24 2.94
C SER A 99 7.96 -0.18 3.29
N THR A 100 6.78 -0.21 2.65
CA THR A 100 5.66 0.69 2.95
C THR A 100 5.17 0.51 4.38
N MET A 101 5.02 -0.74 4.85
CA MET A 101 4.66 -1.02 6.25
C MET A 101 5.74 -0.57 7.23
N ALA A 102 7.02 -0.79 6.92
CA ALA A 102 8.13 -0.32 7.75
C ALA A 102 8.15 1.22 7.87
N TYR A 103 7.91 1.93 6.77
CA TYR A 103 7.78 3.38 6.80
C TYR A 103 6.60 3.83 7.67
N GLY A 104 5.45 3.19 7.50
CA GLY A 104 4.27 3.45 8.30
C GLY A 104 4.48 3.21 9.80
N ALA A 105 5.09 2.08 10.16
CA ALA A 105 5.44 1.74 11.52
C ALA A 105 6.42 2.75 12.14
N ARG A 106 7.39 3.24 11.35
CA ARG A 106 8.29 4.33 11.75
C ARG A 106 7.51 5.63 12.02
N CYS A 107 6.55 6.00 11.16
CA CYS A 107 5.71 7.19 11.37
C CYS A 107 4.91 7.08 12.68
N GLU A 108 4.25 5.95 12.90
CA GLU A 108 3.56 5.67 14.15
C GLU A 108 4.53 5.82 15.32
N HIS A 109 5.74 5.23 15.23
CA HIS A 109 6.76 5.32 16.28
C HIS A 109 7.20 6.76 16.56
N SER A 110 7.34 7.60 15.54
CA SER A 110 7.66 9.02 15.72
C SER A 110 6.56 9.77 16.48
N LEU A 111 5.29 9.40 16.33
CA LEU A 111 4.17 10.01 17.04
C LEU A 111 4.02 9.50 18.48
N ALA A 112 4.31 8.21 18.72
CA ALA A 112 4.21 7.57 20.03
C ALA A 112 5.43 6.67 20.31
N PRO A 113 6.60 7.27 20.64
CA PRO A 113 7.87 6.55 20.72
C PRO A 113 7.98 5.60 21.92
N THR A 114 7.23 5.85 22.99
CA THR A 114 7.23 5.02 24.21
C THR A 114 6.17 3.91 24.18
N GLU A 115 5.27 3.92 23.20
CA GLU A 115 4.22 2.90 23.07
C GLU A 115 4.83 1.53 22.74
N ARG A 116 4.45 0.53 23.52
CA ARG A 116 4.90 -0.87 23.39
C ARG A 116 3.78 -1.83 23.00
N ASN A 117 2.52 -1.43 23.20
CA ASN A 117 1.34 -2.22 22.85
C ASN A 117 0.71 -1.60 21.61
N TYR A 118 0.87 -2.27 20.47
CA TYR A 118 0.38 -1.76 19.19
C TYR A 118 -1.07 -2.18 18.99
N PRO A 119 -1.99 -1.24 18.71
CA PRO A 119 -3.35 -1.59 18.33
C PRO A 119 -3.38 -2.58 17.17
N ALA A 120 -4.32 -3.52 17.20
CA ALA A 120 -4.53 -4.45 16.08
C ALA A 120 -4.82 -3.65 14.80
N GLY A 121 -4.19 -4.04 13.68
CA GLY A 121 -4.30 -3.32 12.41
C GLY A 121 -3.41 -2.08 12.26
N SER A 122 -2.66 -1.67 13.30
CA SER A 122 -1.62 -0.66 13.15
C SER A 122 -0.46 -1.17 12.28
N ARG A 123 0.28 -0.26 11.62
CA ARG A 123 1.43 -0.62 10.77
C ARG A 123 2.51 -1.33 11.58
N ARG A 124 2.73 -0.93 12.83
CA ARG A 124 3.64 -1.64 13.74
C ARG A 124 3.18 -3.07 14.02
N ALA A 125 1.88 -3.30 14.28
CA ALA A 125 1.34 -4.63 14.51
C ALA A 125 1.45 -5.53 13.27
N ILE A 126 1.07 -5.00 12.10
CA ILE A 126 1.16 -5.70 10.81
C ILE A 126 2.61 -6.08 10.50
N LEU A 127 3.55 -5.13 10.63
CA LEU A 127 4.97 -5.37 10.39
C LEU A 127 5.56 -6.41 11.35
N ALA A 128 5.20 -6.35 12.64
CA ALA A 128 5.67 -7.33 13.62
C ALA A 128 5.17 -8.75 13.32
N HIS A 129 3.94 -8.87 12.82
CA HIS A 129 3.30 -10.14 12.49
C HIS A 129 3.87 -10.74 11.20
N TYR A 130 3.85 -10.01 10.09
CA TYR A 130 4.23 -10.55 8.77
C TYR A 130 5.72 -10.41 8.45
N LYS A 131 6.45 -9.51 9.11
CA LYS A 131 7.88 -9.24 8.85
C LYS A 131 8.13 -9.04 7.34
N ASN A 132 8.89 -9.94 6.71
CA ASN A 132 9.23 -9.91 5.29
C ASN A 132 8.31 -10.79 4.43
N GLY A 133 7.30 -11.42 5.04
CA GLY A 133 6.45 -12.45 4.45
C GLY A 133 5.05 -11.96 4.09
N PHE A 134 4.82 -10.68 3.82
CA PHE A 134 3.44 -10.21 3.56
C PHE A 134 2.74 -11.01 2.43
N LEU A 135 3.47 -11.35 1.37
CA LEU A 135 2.98 -12.20 0.28
C LEU A 135 3.19 -13.71 0.49
N HIS A 136 3.96 -14.11 1.50
CA HIS A 136 4.34 -15.51 1.73
C HIS A 136 3.52 -16.04 2.92
N ALA A 137 2.73 -17.09 2.68
CA ALA A 137 2.06 -17.82 3.75
C ALA A 137 3.07 -18.69 4.52
#